data_AF-A0A8T1S6A4-F1
#
_entry.id   AF-A0A8T1S6A4-F1
#
_cell.length_a   1.000
_cell.length_b   1.000
_cell.length_c   1.000
_cell.angle_alpha   90.00
_cell.angle_beta   90.00
_cell.angle_gamma   90.00
#
_symmetry.space_group_name_H-M   'P 1'
#
loop_
_entity.id
_entity.type
_entity.pdbx_description
1 polymer ?
#
loop_
_entity_poly.entity_id
_entity_poly.type
_entity_poly.pdbx_seq_one_letter_code
_entity_poly.pdbx_strand_id
1 'polypeptide(L)'
;DVDECAGNQHNCGRGELCVNVFGGYRCVRPECPKPRLNTSYVKTSVYQCERNPCPMNNRACRLAANSISFHYLPLQSNRTVPRVLFKMSTTHLVGDSLRFAITGDRGQGIFAVRRSDRHTGELILTSPVAGPATLEVELEMSKLT
;
A
#
# COMPACT_ATOMS: atom_id res chain seq x y z
N ASP A 1 -10.59 -16.55 -15.75
CA ASP A 1 -10.47 -15.09 -15.66
C ASP A 1 -9.55 -14.66 -16.77
N VAL A 2 -9.94 -13.65 -17.55
CA VAL A 2 -9.10 -13.10 -18.62
C VAL A 2 -8.35 -11.90 -18.05
N ASP A 3 -7.12 -11.66 -18.50
CA ASP A 3 -6.39 -10.46 -18.10
C ASP A 3 -6.66 -9.35 -19.13
N GLU A 4 -7.64 -8.49 -18.85
CA GLU A 4 -7.97 -7.39 -19.75
C GLU A 4 -6.84 -6.35 -19.81
N CYS A 5 -6.02 -6.26 -18.75
CA CYS A 5 -4.88 -5.35 -18.70
C CYS A 5 -3.75 -5.79 -19.64
N ALA A 6 -3.40 -7.08 -19.63
CA ALA A 6 -2.40 -7.63 -20.55
C ALA A 6 -2.84 -7.57 -22.02
N GLY A 7 -4.16 -7.71 -22.27
CA GLY A 7 -4.74 -7.67 -23.60
C GLY A 7 -5.02 -6.27 -24.15
N ASN A 8 -4.76 -5.18 -23.39
CA ASN A 8 -5.27 -3.82 -23.69
C ASN A 8 -6.78 -3.78 -23.97
N GLN A 9 -7.55 -4.65 -23.31
CA GLN A 9 -9.01 -4.75 -23.41
C GLN A 9 -9.70 -3.94 -22.30
N HIS A 10 -9.11 -2.80 -21.93
CA HIS A 10 -9.59 -1.93 -20.88
C HIS A 10 -9.88 -0.52 -21.41
N ASN A 11 -10.88 0.14 -20.84
CA ASN A 11 -11.26 1.51 -21.20
C ASN A 11 -10.72 2.56 -20.21
N CYS A 12 -9.58 2.28 -19.57
CA CYS A 12 -8.93 3.22 -18.65
C CYS A 12 -8.52 4.52 -19.34
N GLY A 13 -8.77 5.65 -18.69
CA GLY A 13 -8.45 6.97 -19.20
C GLY A 13 -6.94 7.24 -19.22
N ARG A 14 -6.53 8.35 -19.86
CA ARG A 14 -5.13 8.79 -19.84
C ARG A 14 -4.67 9.03 -18.39
N GLY A 15 -3.51 8.47 -18.06
CA GLY A 15 -2.92 8.54 -16.73
C GLY A 15 -3.58 7.64 -15.68
N GLU A 16 -4.53 6.80 -16.07
CA GLU A 16 -5.05 5.72 -15.22
C GLU A 16 -4.26 4.44 -15.47
N LEU A 17 -4.24 3.59 -14.44
CA LEU A 17 -3.63 2.29 -14.46
C LEU A 17 -4.73 1.22 -14.50
N CYS A 18 -4.57 0.23 -15.36
CA CYS A 18 -5.39 -0.97 -15.35
C CYS A 18 -4.89 -1.95 -14.28
N VAL A 19 -5.79 -2.38 -13.40
CA VAL A 19 -5.57 -3.44 -12.41
C VAL A 19 -6.50 -4.59 -12.74
N ASN A 20 -5.94 -5.75 -13.06
CA ASN A 20 -6.71 -6.95 -13.32
C ASN A 20 -7.31 -7.49 -12.01
N VAL A 21 -8.60 -7.81 -12.00
CA VAL A 21 -9.31 -8.34 -10.84
C VAL A 21 -10.16 -9.54 -11.24
N PHE A 22 -10.54 -10.37 -10.26
CA PHE A 22 -11.39 -11.51 -10.58
C PHE A 22 -12.76 -11.05 -11.11
N GLY A 23 -13.07 -11.42 -12.35
CA GLY A 23 -14.30 -11.03 -13.03
C GLY A 23 -14.23 -9.68 -13.76
N GLY A 24 -13.05 -9.10 -13.97
CA GLY A 24 -12.85 -7.93 -14.83
C GLY A 24 -11.60 -7.12 -14.53
N TYR A 25 -11.63 -5.82 -14.82
CA TYR A 25 -10.54 -4.90 -14.52
C TYR A 25 -11.02 -3.66 -13.77
N ARG A 26 -10.09 -2.93 -13.17
CA ARG A 26 -10.32 -1.63 -12.56
C ARG A 26 -9.31 -0.61 -13.01
N CYS A 27 -9.79 0.59 -13.29
CA CYS A 27 -8.93 1.73 -13.58
C CYS A 27 -8.71 2.52 -12.28
N VAL A 28 -7.45 2.66 -11.91
CA VAL A 28 -7.03 3.38 -10.70
C VAL A 28 -6.10 4.52 -11.07
N ARG A 29 -6.17 5.62 -10.34
CA ARG A 29 -5.24 6.74 -10.49
C ARG A 29 -4.60 7.02 -9.14
N PRO A 30 -3.44 6.40 -8.84
CA PRO A 30 -2.73 6.67 -7.59
C PRO A 30 -2.27 8.13 -7.58
N GLU A 31 -2.70 8.87 -6.56
CA GLU A 31 -2.36 10.28 -6.37
C GLU A 31 -1.57 10.46 -5.08
N CYS A 32 -0.50 11.27 -5.15
CA CYS A 32 0.27 11.60 -3.96
C CYS A 32 -0.59 12.40 -2.98
N PRO A 33 -0.35 12.27 -1.66
CA PRO A 33 -1.09 13.05 -0.67
C PRO A 33 -0.97 14.55 -0.94
N LYS A 34 -2.09 15.26 -0.75
CA LYS A 34 -2.10 16.72 -0.85
C LYS A 34 -1.10 17.31 0.16
N PRO A 35 -0.39 18.40 -0.20
CA PRO A 35 0.53 19.05 0.71
C PRO A 35 -0.15 19.42 2.04
N ARG A 36 0.47 19.04 3.16
CA ARG A 36 -0.02 19.36 4.52
C ARG A 36 1.16 19.67 5.43
N LEU A 37 1.01 20.67 6.29
CA LEU A 37 2.04 21.07 7.27
C LEU A 37 3.43 21.27 6.63
N ASN A 38 3.48 21.92 5.46
CA ASN A 38 4.70 22.12 4.66
C ASN A 38 5.45 20.82 4.33
N THR A 39 4.72 19.70 4.25
CA THR A 39 5.16 18.43 3.70
C THR A 39 4.50 18.27 2.35
N SER A 40 5.30 18.07 1.31
CA SER A 40 4.81 17.82 -0.06
C SER A 40 5.48 16.58 -0.62
N TYR A 41 4.80 15.94 -1.57
CA TYR A 41 5.24 14.72 -2.22
C TYR A 41 5.30 14.93 -3.72
N VAL A 42 6.27 14.30 -4.37
CA VAL A 42 6.42 14.26 -5.82
C VAL A 42 6.23 12.82 -6.30
N LYS A 43 5.58 12.66 -7.45
CA LYS A 43 5.36 11.35 -8.06
C LYS A 43 6.63 10.92 -8.78
N THR A 44 7.32 9.91 -8.24
CA THR A 44 8.55 9.35 -8.84
C THR A 44 8.24 8.20 -9.79
N SER A 45 7.12 7.51 -9.59
CA SER A 45 6.57 6.54 -10.53
C SER A 45 5.04 6.52 -10.48
N VAL A 46 4.39 5.73 -11.34
CA VAL A 46 2.93 5.55 -11.29
C VAL A 46 2.47 5.04 -9.92
N TYR A 47 3.31 4.27 -9.22
CA TYR A 47 3.00 3.61 -7.95
C TYR A 47 3.71 4.23 -6.75
N GLN A 48 4.53 5.26 -6.93
CA GLN A 48 5.39 5.75 -5.85
C GLN A 48 5.45 7.26 -5.79
N CYS A 49 5.38 7.76 -4.56
CA CYS A 49 5.57 9.15 -4.22
C CYS A 49 6.73 9.28 -3.23
N GLU A 50 7.58 10.27 -3.43
CA GLU A 50 8.67 10.59 -2.51
C GLU A 50 8.46 11.97 -1.88
N ARG A 51 8.84 12.12 -0.62
CA ARG A 51 8.71 13.37 0.11
C ARG A 51 9.74 14.37 -0.40
N ASN A 52 9.31 15.58 -0.71
CA ASN A 52 10.20 16.67 -1.07
C ASN A 52 11.09 17.08 0.13
N PRO A 53 12.23 17.77 -0.13
CA PRO A 53 13.09 18.29 0.93
C PRO A 53 12.31 19.11 1.96
N CYS A 54 12.47 18.76 3.23
CA CYS A 54 11.77 19.44 4.30
C CYS A 54 12.37 20.83 4.55
N PRO A 55 11.54 21.88 4.74
CA PRO A 55 12.04 23.18 5.15
C PRO A 55 12.71 23.11 6.52
N MET A 56 13.65 24.03 6.75
CA MET A 56 14.42 24.09 8.00
C MET A 56 13.50 24.09 9.23
N ASN A 57 13.86 23.29 10.23
CA ASN A 57 13.14 23.14 11.50
C ASN A 57 11.69 22.58 11.44
N ASN A 58 11.22 22.06 10.31
CA ASN A 58 9.90 21.41 10.27
C ASN A 58 9.95 19.96 10.77
N ARG A 59 9.71 19.77 12.08
CA ARG A 59 9.64 18.44 12.69
C ARG A 59 8.52 17.57 12.11
N ALA A 60 7.36 18.16 11.78
CA ALA A 60 6.25 17.42 11.20
C ALA A 60 6.63 16.80 9.85
N CYS A 61 7.33 17.54 8.98
CA CYS A 61 7.82 17.02 7.70
C CYS A 61 8.86 15.90 7.88
N ARG A 62 9.78 16.04 8.85
CA ARG A 62 10.78 15.00 9.13
C ARG A 62 10.16 13.69 9.64
N LEU A 63 9.05 13.79 10.37
CA LEU A 63 8.31 12.63 10.88
C LEU A 63 7.34 12.03 9.84
N ALA A 64 7.00 12.77 8.80
CA ALA A 64 6.15 12.26 7.72
C ALA A 64 6.84 11.16 6.92
N ALA A 65 6.06 10.27 6.29
CA ALA A 65 6.60 9.15 5.51
C ALA A 65 7.58 9.64 4.43
N ASN A 66 8.72 8.96 4.29
CA ASN A 66 9.74 9.32 3.29
C ASN A 66 9.31 8.93 1.87
N SER A 67 8.65 7.78 1.74
CA SER A 67 8.13 7.24 0.48
C SER A 67 6.76 6.63 0.74
N ILE A 68 5.85 6.76 -0.22
CA ILE A 68 4.51 6.18 -0.22
C ILE A 68 4.37 5.37 -1.49
N SER A 69 4.02 4.09 -1.34
CA SER A 69 3.87 3.16 -2.48
C SER A 69 2.46 2.59 -2.52
N PHE A 70 1.87 2.53 -3.71
CA PHE A 70 0.54 1.99 -3.96
C PHE A 70 0.66 0.56 -4.51
N HIS A 71 -0.03 -0.38 -3.87
CA HIS A 71 -0.03 -1.79 -4.25
C HIS A 71 -1.46 -2.26 -4.46
N TYR A 72 -1.69 -2.99 -5.56
CA TYR A 72 -2.99 -3.52 -5.93
C TYR A 72 -2.89 -5.03 -6.05
N LEU A 73 -3.70 -5.75 -5.26
CA LEU A 73 -3.68 -7.21 -5.21
C LEU A 73 -5.09 -7.76 -5.47
N PRO A 74 -5.30 -8.55 -6.55
CA PRO A 74 -6.56 -9.24 -6.74
C PRO A 74 -6.73 -10.34 -5.69
N LEU A 75 -7.87 -10.30 -4.98
CA LEU A 75 -8.22 -11.30 -3.97
C LEU A 75 -9.41 -12.14 -4.45
N GLN A 76 -9.29 -13.46 -4.33
CA GLN A 76 -10.41 -14.37 -4.56
C GLN A 76 -11.29 -14.43 -3.30
N SER A 77 -12.60 -14.41 -3.47
CA SER A 77 -13.55 -14.66 -2.39
C SER A 77 -13.39 -16.08 -1.82
N ASN A 78 -13.84 -16.29 -0.58
CA ASN A 78 -13.83 -17.60 0.10
C ASN A 78 -12.45 -18.28 0.23
N ARG A 79 -11.36 -17.52 0.15
CA ARG A 79 -10.03 -18.01 0.52
C ARG A 79 -10.01 -18.45 1.98
N THR A 80 -9.29 -19.54 2.25
CA THR A 80 -8.95 -19.95 3.61
C THR A 80 -8.11 -18.88 4.30
N VAL A 81 -8.49 -18.57 5.53
CA VAL A 81 -7.78 -17.65 6.43
C VAL A 81 -7.21 -18.40 7.63
N PRO A 82 -6.15 -17.92 8.28
CA PRO A 82 -5.39 -16.71 7.95
C PRO A 82 -4.48 -16.88 6.71
N ARG A 83 -4.32 -15.83 5.91
CA ARG A 83 -3.46 -15.87 4.70
C ARG A 83 -2.60 -14.63 4.55
N VAL A 84 -1.30 -14.83 4.33
CA VAL A 84 -0.36 -13.74 4.01
C VAL A 84 -0.68 -13.22 2.61
N LEU A 85 -0.95 -11.92 2.50
CA LEU A 85 -1.28 -11.24 1.25
C LEU A 85 -0.09 -10.49 0.67
N PHE A 86 0.66 -9.83 1.55
CA PHE A 86 1.71 -8.91 1.15
C PHE A 86 2.86 -9.00 2.14
N LYS A 87 4.09 -8.99 1.64
CA LYS A 87 5.30 -8.88 2.46
C LYS A 87 5.99 -7.56 2.14
N MET A 88 6.32 -6.81 3.17
CA MET A 88 7.08 -5.57 3.06
C MET A 88 8.42 -5.75 3.73
N SER A 89 9.48 -5.41 3.03
CA SER A 89 10.85 -5.43 3.55
C SER A 89 11.62 -4.21 3.05
N THR A 90 12.69 -3.86 3.76
CA THR A 90 13.62 -2.80 3.35
C THR A 90 15.02 -3.38 3.17
N THR A 91 15.75 -2.90 2.17
CA THR A 91 17.10 -3.37 1.84
C THR A 91 18.21 -2.68 2.65
N HIS A 92 17.89 -1.61 3.41
CA HIS A 92 18.91 -0.73 3.99
C HIS A 92 18.62 -0.30 5.44
N LEU A 93 18.58 -1.23 6.38
CA LEU A 93 18.65 -0.89 7.81
C LEU A 93 19.68 -1.78 8.51
N VAL A 94 20.87 -1.24 8.72
CA VAL A 94 21.89 -1.85 9.56
C VAL A 94 21.55 -1.49 11.01
N GLY A 95 21.13 -2.47 11.81
CA GLY A 95 20.97 -2.33 13.27
C GLY A 95 19.56 -1.98 13.78
N ASP A 96 18.66 -1.47 12.93
CA ASP A 96 17.33 -1.04 13.35
C ASP A 96 16.26 -2.12 13.10
N SER A 97 15.41 -2.40 14.09
CA SER A 97 14.19 -3.20 13.88
C SER A 97 13.09 -2.34 13.27
N LEU A 98 12.28 -2.91 12.38
CA LEU A 98 11.11 -2.23 11.83
C LEU A 98 9.85 -2.48 12.65
N ARG A 99 9.06 -1.42 12.79
CA ARG A 99 7.66 -1.45 13.21
C ARG A 99 6.78 -1.39 11.98
N PHE A 100 5.72 -2.20 12.03
CA PHE A 100 4.70 -2.25 11.00
C PHE A 100 3.34 -2.07 11.66
N ALA A 101 2.51 -1.17 11.13
CA ALA A 101 1.20 -0.87 11.70
C ALA A 101 0.16 -0.59 10.61
N ILE A 102 -1.10 -0.87 10.92
CA ILE A 102 -2.24 -0.39 10.13
C ILE A 102 -2.58 1.00 10.67
N THR A 103 -2.50 2.02 9.81
CA THR A 103 -2.80 3.41 10.16
C THR A 103 -4.14 3.80 9.54
N GLY A 104 -5.24 3.35 10.15
CA GLY A 104 -6.58 3.64 9.65
C GLY A 104 -7.62 2.72 10.28
N ASP A 105 -8.88 3.09 10.09
CA ASP A 105 -10.07 2.31 10.45
C ASP A 105 -10.48 1.35 9.32
N ARG A 106 -10.18 1.71 8.06
CA ARG A 106 -10.44 0.88 6.89
C ARG A 106 -9.64 -0.42 6.95
N GLY A 107 -10.35 -1.55 7.01
CA GLY A 107 -9.77 -2.89 7.06
C GLY A 107 -9.45 -3.41 8.46
N GLN A 108 -9.77 -2.65 9.51
CA GLN A 108 -9.62 -3.10 10.89
C GLN A 108 -10.48 -4.35 11.15
N GLY A 109 -9.88 -5.40 11.73
CA GLY A 109 -10.53 -6.70 11.98
C GLY A 109 -10.49 -7.69 10.81
N ILE A 110 -10.34 -7.22 9.57
CA ILE A 110 -10.18 -8.07 8.37
C ILE A 110 -8.70 -8.31 8.07
N PHE A 111 -7.86 -7.32 8.35
CA PHE A 111 -6.41 -7.42 8.20
C PHE A 111 -5.71 -7.36 9.55
N ALA A 112 -4.61 -8.10 9.64
CA ALA A 112 -3.63 -7.96 10.69
C ALA A 112 -2.25 -7.78 10.09
N VAL A 113 -1.37 -7.09 10.81
CA VAL A 113 0.03 -6.96 10.46
C VAL A 113 0.85 -7.77 11.46
N ARG A 114 1.72 -8.63 10.95
CA ARG A 114 2.62 -9.45 11.76
C ARG A 114 4.05 -9.24 11.31
N ARG A 115 4.96 -9.17 12.26
CA ARG A 115 6.40 -9.16 11.97
C ARG A 115 6.87 -10.59 11.68
N SER A 116 7.48 -10.81 10.52
CA SER A 116 8.08 -12.11 10.15
C SER A 116 9.55 -12.19 10.59
N ASP A 117 10.30 -11.10 10.43
CA ASP A 117 11.70 -10.98 10.89
C ASP A 117 12.02 -9.52 11.29
N ARG A 118 13.28 -9.18 11.59
CA ARG A 118 13.65 -7.81 12.03
C ARG A 118 13.34 -6.71 11.00
N HIS A 119 13.31 -7.03 9.72
CA HIS A 119 13.16 -6.10 8.60
C HIS A 119 11.98 -6.43 7.68
N THR A 120 11.22 -7.48 7.97
CA THR A 120 10.10 -7.96 7.15
C THR A 120 8.80 -7.99 7.94
N GLY A 121 7.78 -7.29 7.42
CA GLY A 121 6.41 -7.30 7.89
C GLY A 121 5.50 -8.01 6.89
N GLU A 122 4.48 -8.70 7.40
CA GLU A 122 3.48 -9.40 6.62
C GLU A 122 2.10 -8.80 6.89
N LEU A 123 1.38 -8.46 5.81
CA LEU A 123 -0.05 -8.20 5.85
C LEU A 123 -0.78 -9.53 5.72
N ILE A 124 -1.66 -9.80 6.68
CA ILE A 124 -2.40 -11.06 6.80
C ILE A 124 -3.89 -10.76 6.72
N LEU A 125 -4.58 -11.48 5.84
CA LEU A 125 -6.03 -11.57 5.86
C LEU A 125 -6.46 -12.49 7.00
N THR A 126 -7.19 -11.97 7.98
CA THR A 126 -7.63 -12.71 9.17
C THR A 126 -9.05 -13.23 9.07
N SER A 127 -9.88 -12.64 8.20
CA SER A 127 -11.28 -13.01 8.05
C SER A 127 -11.66 -13.23 6.58
N PRO A 128 -12.55 -14.20 6.27
CA PRO A 128 -13.03 -14.41 4.91
C PRO A 128 -13.75 -13.16 4.41
N VAL A 129 -13.63 -12.89 3.11
CA VAL A 129 -14.24 -11.73 2.47
C VAL A 129 -15.31 -12.22 1.50
N ALA A 130 -16.55 -11.83 1.76
CA ALA A 130 -17.64 -12.03 0.81
C ALA A 130 -17.47 -11.05 -0.36
N GLY A 131 -17.47 -11.58 -1.60
CA GLY A 131 -17.38 -10.76 -2.80
C GLY A 131 -18.76 -10.34 -3.33
N PRO A 132 -18.83 -9.33 -4.24
CA PRO A 132 -17.74 -8.47 -4.69
C PRO A 132 -17.41 -7.38 -3.65
N ALA A 133 -16.14 -7.24 -3.27
CA ALA A 133 -15.71 -6.25 -2.28
C ALA A 133 -14.39 -5.61 -2.67
N THR A 134 -14.23 -4.33 -2.32
CA THR A 134 -12.97 -3.60 -2.42
C THR A 134 -12.47 -3.35 -1.02
N LEU A 135 -11.24 -3.77 -0.75
CA LEU A 135 -10.60 -3.56 0.53
C LEU A 135 -9.42 -2.62 0.36
N GLU A 136 -9.34 -1.64 1.24
CA GLU A 136 -8.26 -0.67 1.33
C GLU A 136 -7.67 -0.76 2.72
N VAL A 137 -6.34 -0.72 2.80
CA VAL A 137 -5.62 -0.70 4.06
C VAL A 137 -4.41 0.22 3.92
N GLU A 138 -4.26 1.13 4.87
CA GLU A 138 -3.09 2.00 4.96
C GLU A 138 -2.08 1.36 5.92
N LEU A 139 -0.87 1.15 5.43
CA LEU A 139 0.20 0.51 6.17
C LEU A 139 1.34 1.50 6.39
N GLU A 140 1.77 1.57 7.64
CA GLU A 140 2.96 2.31 8.05
C GLU A 140 4.10 1.34 8.36
N MET A 141 5.27 1.67 7.80
CA MET A 141 6.55 1.06 8.13
C MET A 141 7.46 2.15 8.69
N SER A 142 7.88 1.97 9.95
CA SER A 142 8.72 2.94 10.66
C SER A 142 9.81 2.22 11.45
N LYS A 143 10.87 2.95 11.80
CA LYS A 143 11.93 2.40 12.68
C LYS A 143 11.36 2.22 14.08
N LEU A 144 11.66 1.08 14.70
CA LEU A 144 11.39 0.83 16.11
C LEU A 144 12.52 1.48 16.92
N THR A 145 12.26 2.69 17.42
CA THR A 145 13.16 3.43 18.34
C THR A 145 12.93 3.01 19.78
#